data_AF-A0A9X2MQI2-F1
#
_entry.id   AF-A0A9X2MQI2-F1
#
_cell.length_a   1.000
_cell.length_b   1.000
_cell.length_c   1.000
_cell.angle_alpha   90.00
_cell.angle_beta   90.00
_cell.angle_gamma   90.00
#
_symmetry.space_group_name_H-M   'P 1'
#
loop_
_entity.id
_entity.type
_entity.pdbx_description
1 polymer ?
#
loop_
_entity_poly.entity_id
_entity_poly.type
_entity_poly.pdbx_seq_one_letter_code
_entity_poly.pdbx_strand_id
1 'polypeptide(L)'
;MDTKKHMTMRIFIVVVILCISIVYTSFTNEMSIIEVFSEKKELPIYSVNTKEKKVAISFDAAWGDEYTNEILDILDKYEIKTTFFLVGFWVDKYPEKVKEIHERGHDIGNHSTTHPYMSKLSEEQILKELDKTGNKIEKLVGEEPILFRPPFGDYNDRLIKVCRENNYYAIQWDVDSLDWKELGVQPVVDRVSRNVQNGSIVLFHNNAKYVSEYLPLVIEKLQEEGYEIVPISQLIYKEDYYMDNTGRQHKKKD
;
A
#
# COMPACT_ATOMS: atom_id res chain seq x y z
N MET A 1 -1.45 24.94 60.59
CA MET A 1 -0.24 24.17 60.19
C MET A 1 -0.57 22.74 59.77
N ASP A 2 -1.71 22.17 60.19
CA ASP A 2 -2.11 20.78 59.86
C ASP A 2 -2.60 20.51 58.43
N THR A 3 -3.31 21.45 57.80
CA THR A 3 -3.90 21.21 56.48
C THR A 3 -2.87 20.96 55.38
N LYS A 4 -1.73 21.68 55.41
CA LYS A 4 -0.62 21.45 54.46
C LYS A 4 0.04 20.08 54.65
N LYS A 5 0.15 19.59 55.89
CA LYS A 5 0.73 18.28 56.22
C LYS A 5 -0.15 17.12 55.76
N HIS A 6 -1.48 17.27 55.90
CA HIS A 6 -2.42 16.30 55.35
C HIS A 6 -2.45 16.33 53.82
N MET A 7 -2.31 17.50 53.20
CA MET A 7 -2.24 17.63 51.74
C MET A 7 -0.98 16.99 51.16
N THR A 8 0.20 17.23 51.75
CA THR A 8 1.44 16.56 51.32
C THR A 8 1.39 15.06 51.53
N MET A 9 0.80 14.58 52.64
CA MET A 9 0.60 13.15 52.88
C MET A 9 -0.34 12.52 51.83
N ARG A 10 -1.44 13.20 51.45
CA ARG A 10 -2.35 12.73 50.40
C ARG A 10 -1.67 12.67 49.03
N ILE A 11 -0.89 13.69 48.67
CA ILE A 11 -0.12 13.71 47.42
C ILE A 11 0.89 12.56 47.41
N PHE A 12 1.60 12.35 48.52
CA PHE A 12 2.55 11.25 48.64
C PHE A 12 1.88 9.88 48.44
N ILE A 13 0.71 9.67 49.06
CA ILE A 13 -0.06 8.42 48.89
C ILE A 13 -0.48 8.23 47.42
N VAL A 14 -0.97 9.28 46.75
CA VAL A 14 -1.36 9.19 45.33
C VAL A 14 -0.16 8.86 44.44
N VAL A 15 1.00 9.49 44.68
CA VAL A 15 2.24 9.21 43.93
C VAL A 15 2.69 7.78 44.17
N VAL A 16 2.65 7.29 45.41
CA VAL A 16 3.00 5.90 45.73
C VAL A 16 2.06 4.91 45.04
N ILE A 17 0.75 5.18 45.02
CA ILE A 17 -0.23 4.34 44.32
C ILE A 17 0.04 4.35 42.80
N LEU A 18 0.34 5.51 42.21
CA LEU A 18 0.73 5.63 40.80
C LEU A 18 2.00 4.82 40.50
N CYS A 19 3.04 4.94 41.33
CA CYS A 19 4.28 4.19 41.16
C CYS A 19 4.05 2.68 41.28
N ILE A 20 3.26 2.23 42.27
CA ILE A 20 2.92 0.81 42.43
C ILE A 20 2.11 0.33 41.23
N SER A 21 1.15 1.13 40.73
CA SER A 21 0.38 0.78 39.54
C SER A 21 1.27 0.65 38.32
N ILE A 22 2.22 1.58 38.10
CA ILE A 22 3.17 1.55 36.98
C ILE A 22 4.09 0.33 37.07
N VAL A 23 4.63 0.04 38.25
CA VAL A 23 5.48 -1.14 38.49
C VAL A 23 4.68 -2.41 38.27
N TYR A 24 3.45 -2.50 38.82
CA TYR A 24 2.58 -3.65 38.65
C TYR A 24 2.27 -3.89 37.17
N THR A 25 1.86 -2.86 36.43
CA THR A 25 1.61 -2.98 34.97
C THR A 25 2.88 -3.35 34.20
N SER A 26 4.06 -2.89 34.61
CA SER A 26 5.32 -3.25 33.96
C SER A 26 5.76 -4.69 34.23
N PHE A 27 5.31 -5.28 35.33
CA PHE A 27 5.58 -6.68 35.68
C PHE A 27 4.53 -7.66 35.14
N THR A 28 3.30 -7.21 34.88
CA THR A 28 2.19 -8.06 34.43
C THR A 28 1.89 -7.98 32.95
N ASN A 29 2.22 -6.88 32.27
CA ASN A 29 2.12 -6.77 30.81
C ASN A 29 3.51 -6.90 30.17
N GLU A 30 3.63 -7.71 29.12
CA GLU A 30 4.78 -7.63 28.18
C GLU A 30 4.79 -6.34 27.34
N MET A 31 3.79 -5.48 27.51
CA MET A 31 3.60 -4.24 26.77
C MET A 31 4.43 -3.12 27.42
N SER A 32 5.40 -2.59 26.69
CA SER A 32 6.27 -1.54 27.19
C SER A 32 5.47 -0.25 27.45
N ILE A 33 5.80 0.50 28.51
CA ILE A 33 5.15 1.80 28.79
C ILE A 33 5.22 2.74 27.57
N ILE A 34 6.24 2.59 26.73
CA ILE A 34 6.45 3.35 25.49
C ILE A 34 5.34 3.08 24.44
N GLU A 35 4.81 1.85 24.36
CA GLU A 35 3.70 1.50 23.44
C GLU A 35 2.39 2.19 23.81
N VAL A 36 2.17 2.49 25.10
CA VAL A 36 0.96 3.18 25.58
C VAL A 36 0.97 4.67 25.24
N PHE A 37 2.16 5.28 25.12
CA PHE A 37 2.32 6.71 24.80
C PHE A 37 2.68 7.00 23.34
N SER A 38 2.95 5.98 22.53
CA SER A 38 3.11 6.14 21.09
C SER A 38 1.75 6.16 20.43
N GLU A 39 1.37 7.28 19.80
CA GLU A 39 0.34 7.22 18.75
C GLU A 39 0.81 6.16 17.74
N LYS A 40 0.00 5.11 17.55
CA LYS A 40 0.33 4.05 16.62
C LYS A 40 0.24 4.64 15.21
N LYS A 41 1.40 4.87 14.59
CA LYS A 41 1.50 5.39 13.23
C LYS A 41 0.58 4.61 12.30
N GLU A 42 -0.20 5.32 11.50
CA GLU A 42 -1.09 4.71 10.53
C GLU A 42 -0.27 4.37 9.28
N LEU A 43 -0.21 3.09 8.92
CA LEU A 43 0.64 2.59 7.85
C LEU A 43 -0.21 2.04 6.69
N PRO A 44 0.19 2.32 5.44
CA PRO A 44 -0.33 1.59 4.28
C PRO A 44 0.24 0.17 4.25
N ILE A 45 -0.30 -0.64 3.34
CA ILE A 45 0.12 -2.02 3.12
C ILE A 45 1.33 -2.02 2.18
N TYR A 46 2.51 -2.39 2.70
CA TYR A 46 3.74 -2.55 1.92
C TYR A 46 3.91 -3.96 1.39
N SER A 47 3.51 -4.96 2.18
CA SER A 47 3.59 -6.38 1.85
C SER A 47 2.67 -7.20 2.75
N VAL A 48 2.57 -8.49 2.49
CA VAL A 48 1.75 -9.44 3.26
C VAL A 48 2.63 -10.53 3.88
N ASN A 49 2.35 -10.90 5.12
CA ASN A 49 2.92 -12.09 5.74
C ASN A 49 2.04 -13.29 5.38
N THR A 50 2.55 -14.12 4.47
CA THR A 50 1.92 -15.36 4.05
C THR A 50 2.96 -16.45 3.82
N LYS A 51 2.55 -17.71 4.02
CA LYS A 51 3.37 -18.88 3.67
C LYS A 51 3.21 -19.27 2.20
N GLU A 52 2.16 -18.80 1.54
CA GLU A 52 1.94 -19.01 0.12
C GLU A 52 3.02 -18.28 -0.68
N LYS A 53 3.58 -18.93 -1.71
CA LYS A 53 4.49 -18.27 -2.65
C LYS A 53 3.68 -17.40 -3.61
N LYS A 54 3.12 -16.31 -3.09
CA LYS A 54 2.38 -15.31 -3.87
C LYS A 54 3.11 -13.98 -3.82
N VAL A 55 3.15 -13.28 -4.93
CA VAL A 55 3.58 -11.88 -5.03
C VAL A 55 2.60 -11.10 -5.89
N ALA A 56 2.55 -9.79 -5.72
CA ALA A 56 1.86 -8.92 -6.66
C ALA A 56 2.89 -8.05 -7.36
N ILE A 57 2.84 -8.01 -8.69
CA ILE A 57 3.41 -6.90 -9.46
C ILE A 57 2.31 -5.87 -9.67
N SER A 58 2.67 -4.60 -9.88
CA SER A 58 1.69 -3.52 -10.10
C SER A 58 2.29 -2.40 -10.93
N PHE A 59 1.44 -1.63 -11.61
CA PHE A 59 1.85 -0.56 -12.51
C PHE A 59 1.19 0.76 -12.12
N ASP A 60 2.00 1.79 -11.88
CA ASP A 60 1.50 3.16 -11.74
C ASP A 60 1.42 3.82 -13.13
N ALA A 61 0.23 4.31 -13.47
CA ALA A 61 -0.07 4.97 -14.73
C ALA A 61 -0.42 6.44 -14.50
N ALA A 62 0.63 7.26 -14.51
CA ALA A 62 0.53 8.70 -14.39
C ALA A 62 0.63 9.39 -15.76
N TRP A 63 1.60 9.02 -16.60
CA TRP A 63 1.85 9.69 -17.88
C TRP A 63 2.12 8.69 -18.99
N GLY A 64 1.63 8.98 -20.19
CA GLY A 64 1.85 8.13 -21.36
C GLY A 64 1.07 6.81 -21.30
N ASP A 65 0.81 6.22 -22.46
CA ASP A 65 0.17 4.91 -22.63
C ASP A 65 0.94 4.02 -23.59
N GLU A 66 2.16 4.44 -23.97
CA GLU A 66 2.92 3.92 -25.12
C GLU A 66 3.15 2.41 -25.03
N TYR A 67 3.38 1.90 -23.81
CA TYR A 67 3.64 0.48 -23.56
C TYR A 67 2.48 -0.24 -22.87
N THR A 68 1.36 0.44 -22.59
CA THR A 68 0.26 -0.18 -21.82
C THR A 68 -0.32 -1.39 -22.54
N ASN A 69 -0.50 -1.33 -23.86
CA ASN A 69 -0.97 -2.49 -24.63
C ASN A 69 0.03 -3.65 -24.63
N GLU A 70 1.30 -3.34 -24.79
CA GLU A 70 2.33 -4.37 -24.79
C GLU A 70 2.47 -5.04 -23.43
N ILE A 71 2.35 -4.28 -22.33
CA ILE A 71 2.25 -4.82 -20.97
C ILE A 71 1.05 -5.77 -20.86
N LEU A 72 -0.14 -5.37 -21.32
CA LEU A 72 -1.34 -6.20 -21.27
C LEU A 72 -1.19 -7.49 -22.09
N ASP A 73 -0.63 -7.40 -23.30
CA ASP A 73 -0.39 -8.55 -24.17
C ASP A 73 0.64 -9.53 -23.57
N ILE A 74 1.68 -9.02 -22.91
CA ILE A 74 2.63 -9.82 -22.15
C ILE A 74 1.91 -10.51 -20.99
N LEU A 75 1.13 -9.78 -20.18
CA LEU A 75 0.42 -10.35 -19.04
C LEU A 75 -0.55 -11.47 -19.47
N ASP A 76 -1.28 -11.29 -20.57
CA ASP A 76 -2.16 -12.32 -21.13
C ASP A 76 -1.39 -13.54 -21.63
N LYS A 77 -0.23 -13.34 -22.28
CA LYS A 77 0.65 -14.45 -22.71
C LYS A 77 1.08 -15.34 -21.54
N TYR A 78 1.31 -14.75 -20.36
CA TYR A 78 1.69 -15.48 -19.15
C TYR A 78 0.49 -15.82 -18.25
N GLU A 79 -0.74 -15.54 -18.69
CA GLU A 79 -1.99 -15.77 -17.96
C GLU A 79 -2.04 -15.07 -16.58
N ILE A 80 -1.40 -13.90 -16.46
CA ILE A 80 -1.29 -13.14 -15.21
C ILE A 80 -2.33 -12.04 -15.16
N LYS A 81 -2.96 -11.88 -13.98
CA LYS A 81 -3.72 -10.69 -13.62
C LYS A 81 -2.98 -9.91 -12.54
N THR A 82 -3.02 -8.58 -12.62
CA THR A 82 -2.22 -7.65 -11.83
C THR A 82 -3.06 -6.41 -11.49
N THR A 83 -2.46 -5.38 -10.91
CA THR A 83 -3.11 -4.15 -10.48
C THR A 83 -2.49 -2.94 -11.17
N PHE A 84 -3.32 -2.07 -11.74
CA PHE A 84 -2.92 -0.78 -12.31
C PHE A 84 -3.46 0.37 -11.47
N PHE A 85 -2.60 1.26 -10.97
CA PHE A 85 -3.00 2.47 -10.25
C PHE A 85 -3.05 3.65 -11.21
N LEU A 86 -4.25 4.20 -11.44
CA LEU A 86 -4.49 5.17 -12.51
C LEU A 86 -4.70 6.58 -11.94
N VAL A 87 -3.97 7.56 -12.49
CA VAL A 87 -4.19 8.97 -12.14
C VAL A 87 -5.41 9.52 -12.88
N GLY A 88 -6.19 10.38 -12.22
CA GLY A 88 -7.45 10.89 -12.77
C GLY A 88 -7.34 11.62 -14.10
N PHE A 89 -6.22 12.31 -14.40
CA PHE A 89 -6.01 12.91 -15.72
C PHE A 89 -5.55 11.90 -16.78
N TRP A 90 -4.96 10.78 -16.38
CA TRP A 90 -4.66 9.66 -17.27
C TRP A 90 -5.95 8.96 -17.69
N VAL A 91 -6.85 8.73 -16.72
CA VAL A 91 -8.21 8.20 -16.95
C VAL A 91 -9.00 9.07 -17.94
N ASP A 92 -8.93 10.39 -17.81
CA ASP A 92 -9.59 11.32 -18.75
C ASP A 92 -9.03 11.20 -20.18
N LYS A 93 -7.72 11.00 -20.30
CA LYS A 93 -7.02 10.96 -21.58
C LYS A 93 -7.17 9.62 -22.30
N TYR A 94 -7.24 8.53 -21.54
CA TYR A 94 -7.20 7.15 -22.06
C TYR A 94 -8.36 6.28 -21.56
N PRO A 95 -9.63 6.71 -21.66
CA PRO A 95 -10.76 5.97 -21.09
C PRO A 95 -10.93 4.56 -21.67
N GLU A 96 -10.58 4.37 -22.95
CA GLU A 96 -10.63 3.04 -23.58
C GLU A 96 -9.54 2.10 -23.03
N LYS A 97 -8.38 2.62 -22.61
CA LYS A 97 -7.36 1.80 -21.93
C LYS A 97 -7.81 1.36 -20.55
N VAL A 98 -8.51 2.24 -19.82
CA VAL A 98 -9.10 1.90 -18.51
C VAL A 98 -10.06 0.71 -18.66
N LYS A 99 -10.97 0.77 -19.64
CA LYS A 99 -11.89 -0.34 -19.92
C LYS A 99 -11.15 -1.61 -20.33
N GLU A 100 -10.16 -1.50 -21.22
CA GLU A 100 -9.38 -2.65 -21.67
C GLU A 100 -8.62 -3.33 -20.52
N ILE A 101 -8.03 -2.56 -19.60
CA ILE A 101 -7.38 -3.09 -18.39
C ILE A 101 -8.40 -3.90 -17.55
N HIS A 102 -9.59 -3.35 -17.33
CA HIS A 102 -10.64 -4.03 -16.55
C HIS A 102 -11.23 -5.25 -17.26
N GLU A 103 -11.53 -5.14 -18.56
CA GLU A 103 -12.08 -6.23 -19.38
C GLU A 103 -11.12 -7.43 -19.45
N ARG A 104 -9.81 -7.16 -19.45
CA ARG A 104 -8.77 -8.20 -19.33
C ARG A 104 -8.64 -8.75 -17.91
N GLY A 105 -9.41 -8.29 -16.94
CA GLY A 105 -9.51 -8.86 -15.59
C GLY A 105 -8.43 -8.39 -14.61
N HIS A 106 -7.80 -7.25 -14.86
CA HIS A 106 -6.86 -6.63 -13.92
C HIS A 106 -7.59 -5.76 -12.89
N ASP A 107 -7.04 -5.66 -11.68
CA ASP A 107 -7.54 -4.69 -10.71
C ASP A 107 -7.25 -3.26 -11.20
N ILE A 108 -8.21 -2.37 -11.02
CA ILE A 108 -8.00 -0.93 -11.15
C ILE A 108 -7.92 -0.29 -9.77
N GLY A 109 -6.78 0.36 -9.49
CA GLY A 109 -6.54 1.18 -8.31
C GLY A 109 -6.58 2.66 -8.62
N ASN A 110 -6.86 3.46 -7.59
CA ASN A 110 -6.85 4.92 -7.63
C ASN A 110 -5.44 5.46 -7.34
N HIS A 111 -4.94 6.39 -8.17
CA HIS A 111 -3.64 7.05 -7.98
C HIS A 111 -3.75 8.57 -7.84
N SER A 112 -4.80 9.06 -7.16
CA SER A 112 -5.20 10.47 -7.04
C SER A 112 -5.69 11.08 -8.35
N THR A 113 -6.18 12.32 -8.32
CA THR A 113 -6.64 13.03 -9.51
C THR A 113 -5.52 13.78 -10.20
N THR A 114 -4.68 14.48 -9.43
CA THR A 114 -3.71 15.46 -9.93
C THR A 114 -2.25 15.10 -9.63
N HIS A 115 -2.02 13.92 -9.04
CA HIS A 115 -0.69 13.43 -8.64
C HIS A 115 0.06 14.36 -7.65
N PRO A 116 -0.57 14.88 -6.56
CA PRO A 116 0.08 15.77 -5.60
C PRO A 116 0.84 15.00 -4.51
N TYR A 117 1.66 15.71 -3.74
CA TYR A 117 2.13 15.23 -2.43
C TYR A 117 0.95 15.20 -1.44
N MET A 118 0.30 14.05 -1.30
CA MET A 118 -0.93 13.88 -0.53
C MET A 118 -0.76 14.24 0.95
N SER A 119 0.44 14.11 1.54
CA SER A 119 0.71 14.48 2.93
C SER A 119 0.58 15.98 3.20
N LYS A 120 0.61 16.82 2.14
CA LYS A 120 0.49 18.28 2.23
C LYS A 120 -0.95 18.77 2.15
N LEU A 121 -1.90 17.89 1.87
CA LEU A 121 -3.30 18.21 1.68
C LEU A 121 -4.11 18.13 2.98
N SER A 122 -5.20 18.90 3.07
CA SER A 122 -6.23 18.74 4.09
C SER A 122 -7.07 17.48 3.83
N GLU A 123 -7.86 17.03 4.82
CA GLU A 123 -8.76 15.86 4.64
C GLU A 123 -9.74 16.08 3.48
N GLU A 124 -10.35 17.26 3.39
CA GLU A 124 -11.26 17.62 2.28
C GLU A 124 -10.56 17.55 0.91
N GLN A 125 -9.32 18.02 0.83
CA GLN A 125 -8.54 17.96 -0.40
C GLN A 125 -8.15 16.53 -0.76
N ILE A 126 -7.81 15.70 0.22
CA ILE A 126 -7.53 14.27 0.04
C ILE A 126 -8.77 13.57 -0.51
N LEU A 127 -9.94 13.76 0.13
CA LEU A 127 -11.21 13.20 -0.30
C LEU A 127 -11.52 13.60 -1.75
N LYS A 128 -11.35 14.88 -2.07
CA LYS A 128 -11.57 15.37 -3.44
C LYS A 128 -10.67 14.68 -4.47
N GLU A 129 -9.41 14.43 -4.13
CA GLU A 129 -8.46 13.71 -4.99
C GLU A 129 -8.85 12.24 -5.18
N LEU A 130 -9.32 11.59 -4.11
CA LEU A 130 -9.81 10.20 -4.14
C LEU A 130 -11.11 10.10 -4.94
N ASP A 131 -12.16 10.81 -4.53
CA ASP A 131 -13.50 10.71 -5.08
C ASP A 131 -13.54 11.06 -6.56
N LYS A 132 -12.82 12.10 -6.99
CA LYS A 132 -12.87 12.52 -8.39
C LYS A 132 -12.26 11.47 -9.32
N THR A 133 -11.23 10.74 -8.91
CA THR A 133 -10.69 9.63 -9.69
C THR A 133 -11.55 8.37 -9.54
N GLY A 134 -12.00 8.04 -8.33
CA GLY A 134 -12.87 6.89 -8.06
C GLY A 134 -14.16 6.94 -8.89
N ASN A 135 -14.87 8.07 -8.86
CA ASN A 135 -16.09 8.30 -9.65
C ASN A 135 -15.86 8.19 -11.17
N LYS A 136 -14.66 8.52 -11.67
CA LYS A 136 -14.35 8.37 -13.10
C LYS A 136 -14.13 6.92 -13.47
N ILE A 137 -13.41 6.18 -12.63
CA ILE A 137 -13.18 4.74 -12.81
C ILE A 137 -14.52 4.02 -12.77
N GLU A 138 -15.34 4.25 -11.74
CA GLU A 138 -16.66 3.63 -11.61
C GLU A 138 -17.56 3.89 -12.83
N LYS A 139 -17.58 5.12 -13.35
CA LYS A 139 -18.34 5.44 -14.58
C LYS A 139 -17.89 4.67 -15.82
N LEU A 140 -16.62 4.28 -15.89
CA LEU A 140 -16.06 3.57 -17.03
C LEU A 140 -16.23 2.06 -16.93
N VAL A 141 -16.08 1.49 -15.73
CA VAL A 141 -16.00 0.04 -15.53
C VAL A 141 -17.12 -0.55 -14.65
N GLY A 142 -17.95 0.30 -14.03
CA GLY A 142 -19.10 -0.11 -13.23
C GLY A 142 -18.79 -0.50 -11.79
N GLU A 143 -17.54 -0.35 -11.34
CA GLU A 143 -17.11 -0.64 -9.97
C GLU A 143 -16.20 0.45 -9.41
N GLU A 144 -16.37 0.77 -8.13
CA GLU A 144 -15.47 1.68 -7.42
C GLU A 144 -14.14 0.98 -7.09
N PRO A 145 -12.99 1.65 -7.31
CA PRO A 145 -11.70 1.09 -6.91
C PRO A 145 -11.61 1.02 -5.38
N ILE A 146 -11.19 -0.13 -4.85
CA ILE A 146 -10.97 -0.31 -3.40
C ILE A 146 -9.49 -0.10 -3.00
N LEU A 147 -8.59 0.02 -3.98
CA LEU A 147 -7.16 0.18 -3.76
C LEU A 147 -6.76 1.62 -4.07
N PHE A 148 -5.96 2.23 -3.21
CA PHE A 148 -5.36 3.53 -3.45
C PHE A 148 -3.86 3.48 -3.22
N ARG A 149 -3.06 4.03 -4.14
CA ARG A 149 -1.63 4.24 -3.94
C ARG A 149 -1.35 5.75 -3.93
N PRO A 150 -0.68 6.30 -2.89
CA PRO A 150 -0.33 7.71 -2.89
C PRO A 150 0.78 8.01 -3.91
N PRO A 151 0.64 9.07 -4.71
CA PRO A 151 1.72 9.58 -5.55
C PRO A 151 3.03 9.74 -4.80
N PHE A 152 4.15 9.39 -5.45
CA PHE A 152 5.50 9.45 -4.90
C PHE A 152 5.72 8.60 -3.63
N GLY A 153 4.76 7.76 -3.24
CA GLY A 153 4.76 7.10 -1.94
C GLY A 153 4.63 8.07 -0.77
N ASP A 154 4.12 9.29 -0.98
CA ASP A 154 4.00 10.35 0.04
C ASP A 154 2.71 10.21 0.85
N TYR A 155 2.84 9.97 2.16
CA TYR A 155 1.70 9.83 3.06
C TYR A 155 2.01 10.30 4.49
N ASN A 156 0.95 10.49 5.26
CA ASN A 156 0.98 10.68 6.70
C ASN A 156 -0.25 9.99 7.32
N ASP A 157 -0.37 10.02 8.64
CA ASP A 157 -1.45 9.31 9.33
C ASP A 157 -2.84 9.80 8.91
N ARG A 158 -2.96 11.10 8.63
CA ARG A 158 -4.19 11.72 8.11
C ARG A 158 -4.64 11.07 6.80
N LEU A 159 -3.73 10.91 5.84
CA LEU A 159 -4.05 10.27 4.56
C LEU A 159 -4.52 8.83 4.75
N ILE A 160 -3.79 8.04 5.54
CA ILE A 160 -4.12 6.62 5.74
C ILE A 160 -5.47 6.45 6.44
N LYS A 161 -5.76 7.33 7.41
CA LYS A 161 -7.06 7.37 8.09
C LYS A 161 -8.19 7.72 7.11
N VAL A 162 -8.04 8.77 6.31
CA VAL A 162 -9.03 9.16 5.30
C VAL A 162 -9.28 8.02 4.30
N CYS A 163 -8.23 7.34 3.81
CA CYS A 163 -8.40 6.18 2.94
C CYS A 163 -9.28 5.09 3.61
N ARG A 164 -8.95 4.71 4.85
CA ARG A 164 -9.69 3.68 5.59
C ARG A 164 -11.16 4.05 5.82
N GLU A 165 -11.42 5.30 6.20
CA GLU A 165 -12.78 5.81 6.44
C GLU A 165 -13.63 5.86 5.16
N ASN A 166 -12.99 5.81 3.99
CA ASN A 166 -13.64 5.86 2.68
C ASN A 166 -13.41 4.56 1.88
N ASN A 167 -13.29 3.43 2.59
CA ASN A 167 -13.23 2.08 2.01
C ASN A 167 -12.05 1.81 1.07
N TYR A 168 -10.98 2.62 1.15
CA TYR A 168 -9.73 2.37 0.44
C TYR A 168 -8.72 1.63 1.29
N TYR A 169 -8.16 0.57 0.73
CA TYR A 169 -6.89 0.00 1.19
C TYR A 169 -5.75 0.85 0.60
N ALA A 170 -5.03 1.56 1.46
CA ALA A 170 -3.84 2.30 1.06
C ALA A 170 -2.67 1.34 0.84
N ILE A 171 -2.09 1.34 -0.37
CA ILE A 171 -1.06 0.41 -0.82
C ILE A 171 0.24 1.13 -1.12
N GLN A 172 1.35 0.52 -0.70
CA GLN A 172 2.72 0.87 -1.06
C GLN A 172 3.38 -0.32 -1.79
N TRP A 173 4.69 -0.44 -1.70
CA TRP A 173 5.49 -1.54 -2.24
C TRP A 173 6.69 -1.78 -1.33
N ASP A 174 7.06 -3.03 -1.08
CA ASP A 174 8.32 -3.38 -0.44
C ASP A 174 9.46 -3.56 -1.45
N VAL A 175 9.13 -3.78 -2.73
CA VAL A 175 10.11 -3.92 -3.82
C VAL A 175 9.87 -2.87 -4.90
N ASP A 176 10.82 -1.94 -5.05
CA ASP A 176 10.81 -0.96 -6.14
C ASP A 176 11.68 -1.46 -7.30
N SER A 177 11.13 -1.56 -8.51
CA SER A 177 11.91 -1.94 -9.70
C SER A 177 12.96 -0.88 -10.07
N LEU A 178 12.68 0.40 -9.79
CA LEU A 178 13.33 1.59 -10.35
C LEU A 178 13.40 1.60 -11.88
N ASP A 179 12.41 1.03 -12.55
CA ASP A 179 12.28 1.03 -14.01
C ASP A 179 12.29 2.45 -14.62
N TRP A 180 11.72 3.42 -13.91
CA TRP A 180 11.75 4.85 -14.24
C TRP A 180 13.16 5.46 -14.33
N LYS A 181 14.20 4.79 -13.80
CA LYS A 181 15.59 5.23 -13.95
C LYS A 181 16.24 4.81 -15.27
N GLU A 182 15.56 3.98 -16.07
CA GLU A 182 16.04 3.51 -17.37
C GLU A 182 17.46 2.91 -17.34
N LEU A 183 17.80 2.18 -16.27
CA LEU A 183 19.13 1.57 -16.10
C LEU A 183 19.38 0.36 -17.02
N GLY A 184 18.40 -0.01 -17.84
CA GLY A 184 18.40 -1.18 -18.70
C GLY A 184 17.61 -2.36 -18.12
N VAL A 185 17.57 -3.45 -18.88
CA VAL A 185 16.77 -4.65 -18.60
C VAL A 185 17.27 -5.40 -17.36
N GLN A 186 18.54 -5.84 -17.36
CA GLN A 186 19.07 -6.71 -16.31
C GLN A 186 19.01 -6.10 -14.90
N PRO A 187 19.31 -4.79 -14.70
CA PRO A 187 19.20 -4.18 -13.38
C PRO A 187 17.79 -4.22 -12.78
N VAL A 188 16.74 -4.19 -13.61
CA VAL A 188 15.34 -4.35 -13.16
C VAL A 188 15.10 -5.79 -12.74
N VAL A 189 15.45 -6.76 -13.62
CA VAL A 189 15.28 -8.19 -13.36
C VAL A 189 15.98 -8.61 -12.06
N ASP A 190 17.28 -8.29 -11.93
CA ASP A 190 18.09 -8.65 -10.76
C ASP A 190 17.60 -7.99 -9.47
N ARG A 191 17.10 -6.74 -9.56
CA ARG A 191 16.57 -6.05 -8.38
C ARG A 191 15.30 -6.72 -7.91
N VAL A 192 14.37 -7.03 -8.81
CA VAL A 192 13.10 -7.63 -8.42
C VAL A 192 13.35 -9.03 -7.87
N SER A 193 14.02 -9.91 -8.61
CA SER A 193 14.22 -11.31 -8.21
C SER A 193 14.96 -11.45 -6.88
N ARG A 194 15.93 -10.57 -6.59
CA ARG A 194 16.71 -10.63 -5.34
C ARG A 194 15.95 -10.15 -4.10
N ASN A 195 14.97 -9.26 -4.27
CA ASN A 195 14.32 -8.59 -3.14
C ASN A 195 12.90 -9.09 -2.86
N VAL A 196 12.27 -9.83 -3.78
CA VAL A 196 10.96 -10.43 -3.53
C VAL A 196 11.02 -11.51 -2.45
N GLN A 197 9.95 -11.57 -1.70
CA GLN A 197 9.62 -12.62 -0.74
C GLN A 197 8.13 -12.93 -0.83
N ASN A 198 7.67 -13.99 -0.17
CA ASN A 198 6.25 -14.29 -0.08
C ASN A 198 5.47 -13.06 0.45
N GLY A 199 4.46 -12.65 -0.32
CA GLY A 199 3.62 -11.49 -0.03
C GLY A 199 4.19 -10.15 -0.44
N SER A 200 5.29 -10.10 -1.20
CA SER A 200 5.81 -8.84 -1.73
C SER A 200 4.85 -8.18 -2.72
N ILE A 201 4.85 -6.85 -2.72
CA ILE A 201 4.20 -5.98 -3.70
C ILE A 201 5.31 -5.22 -4.44
N VAL A 202 5.37 -5.41 -5.75
CA VAL A 202 6.39 -4.84 -6.64
C VAL A 202 5.83 -3.66 -7.41
N LEU A 203 6.54 -2.53 -7.43
CA LEU A 203 6.21 -1.34 -8.20
C LEU A 203 6.90 -1.33 -9.58
N PHE A 204 6.11 -1.09 -10.62
CA PHE A 204 6.52 -0.72 -11.97
C PHE A 204 5.72 0.50 -12.46
N HIS A 205 6.10 1.05 -13.61
CA HIS A 205 5.40 2.12 -14.29
C HIS A 205 4.97 1.69 -15.70
N ASN A 206 3.80 2.15 -16.14
CA ASN A 206 3.22 1.74 -17.43
C ASN A 206 3.95 2.33 -18.66
N ASN A 207 4.85 3.28 -18.44
CA ASN A 207 5.57 4.03 -19.47
C ASN A 207 7.10 3.81 -19.43
N ALA A 208 7.57 2.81 -18.69
CA ALA A 208 8.99 2.53 -18.57
C ALA A 208 9.58 1.99 -19.88
N LYS A 209 10.65 2.64 -20.38
CA LYS A 209 11.25 2.42 -21.70
C LYS A 209 11.56 0.96 -22.07
N TYR A 210 11.99 0.15 -21.10
CA TYR A 210 12.44 -1.23 -21.33
C TYR A 210 11.42 -2.29 -20.87
N VAL A 211 10.18 -1.89 -20.55
CA VAL A 211 9.18 -2.78 -19.94
C VAL A 211 8.92 -4.04 -20.75
N SER A 212 8.87 -3.91 -22.06
CA SER A 212 8.65 -5.00 -23.00
C SER A 212 9.75 -6.06 -22.96
N GLU A 213 10.96 -5.66 -22.58
CA GLU A 213 12.13 -6.55 -22.50
C GLU A 213 12.30 -7.15 -21.10
N TYR A 214 12.12 -6.37 -20.03
CA TYR A 214 12.32 -6.89 -18.67
C TYR A 214 11.10 -7.60 -18.10
N LEU A 215 9.87 -7.23 -18.47
CA LEU A 215 8.67 -7.78 -17.86
C LEU A 215 8.56 -9.30 -18.09
N PRO A 216 8.78 -9.84 -19.31
CA PRO A 216 8.80 -11.28 -19.53
C PRO A 216 9.85 -11.99 -18.66
N LEU A 217 11.06 -11.43 -18.57
CA LEU A 217 12.16 -12.01 -17.79
C LEU A 217 11.88 -11.99 -16.28
N VAL A 218 11.26 -10.91 -15.77
CA VAL A 218 10.80 -10.84 -14.37
C VAL A 218 9.75 -11.91 -14.10
N ILE A 219 8.74 -12.02 -14.96
CA ILE A 219 7.65 -13.00 -14.81
C ILE A 219 8.21 -14.41 -14.79
N GLU A 220 9.02 -14.76 -15.79
CA GLU A 220 9.65 -16.08 -15.92
C GLU A 220 10.48 -16.39 -14.67
N LYS A 221 11.30 -15.44 -14.21
CA LYS A 221 12.12 -15.64 -13.01
C LYS A 221 11.30 -15.89 -11.76
N LEU A 222 10.23 -15.13 -11.54
CA LEU A 222 9.33 -15.30 -10.39
C LEU A 222 8.62 -16.65 -10.45
N GLN A 223 8.12 -17.05 -11.62
CA GLN A 223 7.45 -18.33 -11.82
C GLN A 223 8.40 -19.52 -11.67
N GLU A 224 9.64 -19.43 -12.18
CA GLU A 224 10.71 -20.42 -11.97
C GLU A 224 11.04 -20.61 -10.49
N GLU A 225 11.00 -19.54 -9.71
CA GLU A 225 11.18 -19.58 -8.25
C GLU A 225 9.92 -20.09 -7.50
N GLY A 226 8.85 -20.36 -8.23
CA GLY A 226 7.61 -20.95 -7.75
C GLY A 226 6.62 -19.93 -7.19
N TYR A 227 6.76 -18.65 -7.54
CA TYR A 227 5.78 -17.62 -7.17
C TYR A 227 4.60 -17.61 -8.14
N GLU A 228 3.40 -17.55 -7.58
CA GLU A 228 2.19 -17.15 -8.27
C GLU A 228 2.08 -15.62 -8.23
N ILE A 229 1.84 -15.00 -9.38
CA ILE A 229 1.65 -13.56 -9.51
C ILE A 229 0.16 -13.27 -9.51
N VAL A 230 -0.31 -12.53 -8.50
CA VAL A 230 -1.73 -12.24 -8.31
C VAL A 230 -1.99 -10.72 -8.24
N PRO A 231 -3.22 -10.26 -8.55
CA PRO A 231 -3.61 -8.89 -8.25
C PRO A 231 -3.52 -8.59 -6.75
N ILE A 232 -3.26 -7.33 -6.40
CA ILE A 232 -3.12 -6.90 -5.00
C ILE A 232 -4.41 -7.18 -4.22
N SER A 233 -5.59 -7.05 -4.84
CA SER A 233 -6.88 -7.36 -4.21
C SER A 233 -7.03 -8.81 -3.75
N GLN A 234 -6.24 -9.73 -4.34
CA GLN A 234 -6.18 -11.15 -3.98
C GLN A 234 -5.00 -11.48 -3.04
N LEU A 235 -4.00 -10.61 -2.97
CA LEU A 235 -2.85 -10.77 -2.08
C LEU A 235 -3.15 -10.30 -0.65
N ILE A 236 -3.82 -9.15 -0.51
CA ILE A 236 -4.03 -8.51 0.79
C ILE A 236 -5.12 -9.18 1.62
N TYR A 237 -4.98 -9.12 2.94
CA TYR A 237 -6.07 -9.43 3.85
C TYR A 237 -7.02 -8.23 3.94
N LYS A 238 -8.31 -8.46 3.71
CA LYS A 238 -9.36 -7.44 3.78
C LYS A 238 -9.99 -7.33 5.16
N GLU A 239 -9.95 -8.42 5.91
CA GLU A 239 -10.52 -8.59 7.24
C GLU A 239 -9.50 -9.29 8.16
N ASP A 240 -9.70 -9.21 9.46
CA ASP A 240 -8.94 -9.94 10.48
C ASP A 240 -7.41 -9.89 10.32
N TYR A 241 -6.88 -8.71 10.06
CA TYR A 241 -5.44 -8.48 10.00
C TYR A 241 -4.97 -7.39 10.96
N TYR A 242 -3.67 -7.36 11.22
CA TYR A 242 -2.98 -6.23 11.82
C TYR A 242 -1.76 -5.85 10.99
N MET A 243 -1.33 -4.59 11.08
CA MET A 243 -0.08 -4.11 10.50
C MET A 243 1.04 -4.19 11.53
N ASP A 244 2.20 -4.70 11.14
CA ASP A 244 3.43 -4.48 11.91
C ASP A 244 4.03 -3.08 11.64
N ASN A 245 5.13 -2.75 12.32
CA ASN A 245 5.79 -1.45 12.19
C ASN A 245 6.49 -1.21 10.85
N THR A 246 6.60 -2.24 9.99
CA THR A 246 7.13 -2.12 8.62
C THR A 246 6.02 -1.92 7.58
N GLY A 247 4.76 -1.94 8.00
CA GLY A 247 3.62 -1.92 7.08
C GLY A 247 3.40 -3.27 6.40
N ARG A 248 3.88 -4.38 6.98
CA ARG A 248 3.52 -5.73 6.54
C ARG A 248 2.23 -6.17 7.21
N GLN A 249 1.28 -6.67 6.42
CA GLN A 249 0.04 -7.24 6.90
C GLN A 249 0.26 -8.62 7.53
N HIS A 250 -0.34 -8.86 8.68
CA HIS A 250 -0.37 -10.18 9.33
C HIS A 250 -1.81 -10.59 9.58
N LYS A 251 -2.17 -11.81 9.19
CA LYS A 251 -3.46 -12.38 9.57
C LYS A 251 -3.51 -12.54 11.09
N LYS A 252 -4.55 -12.00 11.74
CA LYS A 252 -4.84 -12.29 13.14
C LYS A 252 -5.14 -13.79 13.21
N LYS A 253 -4.46 -14.48 14.13
CA LYS A 253 -4.82 -15.86 14.42
C LYS A 253 -6.20 -15.85 15.08
N ASP A 254 -7.06 -16.77 14.68
CA ASP A 254 -8.28 -17.10 15.40
C ASP A 254 -7.97 -17.52 16.85
#